data_AF-A0A0C2NA79-F1
#
_entry.id   AF-A0A0C2NA79-F1
#
_cell.length_a   1.000
_cell.length_b   1.000
_cell.length_c   1.000
_cell.angle_alpha   90.00
_cell.angle_beta   90.00
_cell.angle_gamma   90.00
#
_symmetry.space_group_name_H-M   'P 1'
#
loop_
_entity.id
_entity.type
_entity.pdbx_description
1 polymer ?
#
loop_
_entity_poly.entity_id
_entity_poly.type
_entity_poly.pdbx_seq_one_letter_code
_entity_poly.pdbx_strand_id
1 'polypeptide(L)'
;MSLKLVPDIKFFKNSTLCEDLANHLFKKLSDSIAEFDDFNVHEKTLLIIIDRRIDPLSPLLLPWTYQAMVHETFTLKNNIIHISSVPDSPNEISEINLSSESDGIFQKNMHASFSELAKNIQEMLSEYQALKKDHQKTETIQDIKNIVDSLPKFQKVSSLVSKHINIASDLNNTVKNLKHPQQSEFEQNMMEKDEKGRSPLNQLLNFINDPEISNHDSLRLSLIYFIKHPKIIQKEKDCIFEALTSKGIKEELKAVEHIINYSQSQKDQSILSNMSPNPLSSPGRYLKNIVNADRIGFDSGPCISEIIKNPIKHNLLAHLPPLSGTNQSSGYLNSVFFVIGGFTYKESREMNELQRSNHTNLYLGGTWIHNSKSFIEEILDTYQN
;
A
#
# COMPACT_ATOMS: atom_id res chain seq x y z
N MET A 1 -10.64 -11.15 22.15
CA MET A 1 -9.91 -11.24 23.45
C MET A 1 -9.21 -9.94 23.80
N SER A 2 -8.18 -9.49 23.09
CA SER A 2 -7.39 -8.30 23.50
C SER A 2 -8.19 -7.00 23.60
N LEU A 3 -9.14 -6.77 22.68
CA LEU A 3 -10.03 -5.60 22.73
C LEU A 3 -11.30 -5.84 23.57
N LYS A 4 -11.54 -7.07 24.05
CA LYS A 4 -12.77 -7.48 24.75
C LYS A 4 -14.08 -7.10 24.01
N LEU A 5 -14.06 -7.03 22.68
CA LEU A 5 -15.23 -6.70 21.84
C LEU A 5 -15.97 -7.95 21.35
N VAL A 6 -17.29 -7.82 21.15
CA VAL A 6 -18.15 -8.82 20.49
C VAL A 6 -18.63 -8.24 19.15
N PRO A 7 -18.04 -8.65 18.01
CA PRO A 7 -18.35 -8.07 16.72
C PRO A 7 -19.53 -8.75 16.01
N ASP A 8 -20.31 -7.97 15.27
CA ASP A 8 -21.09 -8.48 14.13
C ASP A 8 -20.10 -8.88 13.02
N ILE A 9 -20.28 -10.06 12.43
CA ILE A 9 -19.33 -10.59 11.44
C ILE A 9 -19.91 -10.49 10.03
N LYS A 10 -19.24 -9.72 9.19
CA LYS A 10 -19.42 -9.69 7.73
C LYS A 10 -18.20 -10.27 7.05
N PHE A 11 -18.40 -10.92 5.91
CA PHE A 11 -17.32 -11.50 5.14
C PHE A 11 -17.58 -11.42 3.64
N PHE A 12 -16.53 -11.46 2.84
CA PHE A 12 -16.64 -11.45 1.39
C PHE A 12 -17.27 -12.75 0.89
N LYS A 13 -18.47 -12.66 0.30
CA LYS A 13 -19.32 -13.82 0.01
C LYS A 13 -18.78 -14.77 -1.07
N ASN A 14 -17.86 -14.29 -1.92
CA ASN A 14 -17.26 -15.09 -3.00
C ASN A 14 -15.90 -15.69 -2.60
N SER A 15 -15.57 -15.73 -1.30
CA SER A 15 -14.36 -16.40 -0.81
C SER A 15 -14.74 -17.45 0.23
N THR A 16 -14.49 -18.71 -0.10
CA THR A 16 -14.62 -19.84 0.84
C THR A 16 -13.70 -19.67 2.05
N LEU A 17 -12.50 -19.12 1.86
CA LEU A 17 -11.59 -18.81 2.96
C LEU A 17 -12.19 -17.79 3.94
N CYS A 18 -12.85 -16.76 3.42
CA CYS A 18 -13.52 -15.77 4.26
C CYS A 18 -14.71 -16.39 5.01
N GLU A 19 -15.50 -17.23 4.34
CA GLU A 19 -16.65 -17.93 4.94
C GLU A 19 -16.21 -18.89 6.05
N ASP A 20 -15.20 -19.72 5.78
CA ASP A 20 -14.65 -20.68 6.74
C ASP A 20 -14.08 -19.95 7.97
N LEU A 21 -13.31 -18.87 7.76
CA LEU A 21 -12.78 -18.06 8.87
C LEU A 21 -13.91 -17.42 9.68
N ALA A 22 -14.92 -16.86 9.01
CA ALA A 22 -16.07 -16.23 9.67
C ALA A 22 -16.83 -17.23 10.54
N ASN A 23 -17.13 -18.43 10.02
CA ASN A 23 -17.86 -19.47 10.75
C ASN A 23 -17.06 -20.02 11.94
N HIS A 24 -15.75 -20.28 11.76
CA HIS A 24 -14.91 -20.73 12.87
C HIS A 24 -14.78 -19.68 13.97
N LEU A 25 -14.64 -18.40 13.59
CA LEU A 25 -14.57 -17.31 14.54
C LEU A 25 -15.90 -17.13 15.28
N PHE A 26 -17.02 -17.18 14.57
CA PHE A 26 -18.36 -17.10 15.14
C PHE A 26 -18.59 -18.19 16.21
N LYS A 27 -18.23 -19.44 15.89
CA LYS A 27 -18.32 -20.56 16.84
C LYS A 27 -17.46 -20.31 18.07
N LYS A 28 -16.18 -19.97 17.86
CA LYS A 28 -15.24 -19.73 18.96
C LYS A 28 -15.66 -18.56 19.87
N LEU A 29 -16.21 -17.49 19.28
CA LEU A 29 -16.74 -16.37 20.04
C LEU A 29 -18.00 -16.75 20.82
N SER A 30 -18.91 -17.52 20.21
CA SER A 30 -20.11 -18.02 20.90
C SER A 30 -19.75 -18.83 22.14
N ASP A 31 -18.77 -19.74 22.02
CA ASP A 31 -18.28 -20.56 23.12
C ASP A 31 -17.61 -19.67 24.20
N SER A 32 -16.79 -18.70 23.78
CA SER A 32 -16.04 -17.83 24.71
C SER A 32 -16.93 -16.82 25.44
N ILE A 33 -17.95 -16.26 24.79
CA ILE A 33 -18.87 -15.31 25.44
C ILE A 33 -19.65 -16.00 26.56
N ALA A 34 -19.95 -17.29 26.42
CA ALA A 34 -20.58 -18.06 27.48
C ALA A 34 -19.66 -18.29 28.69
N GLU A 35 -18.33 -18.27 28.49
CA GLU A 35 -17.33 -18.57 29.52
C GLU A 35 -16.75 -17.32 30.21
N PHE A 36 -16.81 -16.14 29.57
CA PHE A 36 -16.16 -14.91 30.07
C PHE A 36 -17.15 -13.74 30.20
N ASP A 37 -17.32 -13.24 31.43
CA ASP A 37 -18.23 -12.13 31.79
C ASP A 37 -17.66 -10.72 31.48
N ASP A 38 -16.45 -10.67 30.92
CA ASP A 38 -15.62 -9.47 30.80
C ASP A 38 -15.74 -8.77 29.42
N PHE A 39 -16.58 -9.30 28.52
CA PHE A 39 -16.74 -8.75 27.17
C PHE A 39 -17.65 -7.53 27.17
N ASN A 40 -17.23 -6.47 26.49
CA ASN A 40 -18.05 -5.28 26.31
C ASN A 40 -19.07 -5.50 25.19
N VAL A 41 -20.23 -6.04 25.56
CA VAL A 41 -21.35 -6.31 24.64
C VAL A 41 -22.07 -5.01 24.22
N HIS A 42 -21.84 -3.90 24.93
CA HIS A 42 -22.48 -2.61 24.67
C HIS A 42 -21.77 -1.79 23.58
N GLU A 43 -20.47 -2.04 23.36
CA GLU A 43 -19.70 -1.41 22.29
C GLU A 43 -19.90 -2.10 20.94
N LYS A 44 -20.81 -1.54 20.14
CA LYS A 44 -21.12 -2.05 18.79
C LYS A 44 -19.87 -2.08 17.92
N THR A 45 -19.45 -3.29 17.55
CA THR A 45 -18.27 -3.56 16.75
C THR A 45 -18.66 -4.31 15.49
N LEU A 46 -18.13 -3.91 14.35
CA LEU A 46 -18.27 -4.64 13.08
C LEU A 46 -16.92 -5.27 12.72
N LEU A 47 -16.89 -6.56 12.43
CA LEU A 47 -15.76 -7.24 11.81
C LEU A 47 -16.07 -7.50 10.34
N ILE A 48 -15.16 -7.10 9.46
CA ILE A 48 -15.23 -7.35 8.02
C ILE A 48 -14.03 -8.17 7.61
N ILE A 49 -14.29 -9.40 7.15
CA ILE A 49 -13.28 -10.31 6.63
C ILE A 49 -13.25 -10.17 5.11
N ILE A 50 -12.08 -9.83 4.58
CA ILE A 50 -11.86 -9.53 3.17
C ILE A 50 -10.80 -10.48 2.61
N ASP A 51 -10.96 -10.86 1.35
CA ASP A 51 -9.96 -11.62 0.61
C ASP A 51 -9.14 -10.68 -0.28
N ARG A 52 -7.81 -10.71 -0.18
CA ARG A 52 -6.90 -9.90 -1.02
C ARG A 52 -7.15 -10.10 -2.50
N ARG A 53 -7.61 -11.28 -2.93
CA ARG A 53 -7.84 -11.59 -4.33
C ARG A 53 -8.91 -10.72 -5.00
N ILE A 54 -9.70 -9.94 -4.25
CA ILE A 54 -10.63 -8.96 -4.83
C ILE A 54 -9.90 -7.70 -5.34
N ASP A 55 -8.73 -7.41 -4.78
CA ASP A 55 -7.89 -6.27 -5.10
C ASP A 55 -6.41 -6.70 -5.20
N PRO A 56 -6.06 -7.48 -6.24
CA PRO A 56 -4.68 -7.88 -6.51
C PRO A 56 -3.85 -6.72 -7.09
N LEU A 57 -4.47 -5.60 -7.42
CA LEU A 57 -3.80 -4.46 -8.04
C LEU A 57 -3.12 -3.58 -7.00
N SER A 58 -3.79 -3.28 -5.88
CA SER A 58 -3.28 -2.35 -4.87
C SER A 58 -1.87 -2.66 -4.35
N PRO A 59 -1.48 -3.92 -4.07
CA PRO A 59 -0.12 -4.24 -3.64
C PRO A 59 0.94 -4.13 -4.73
N LEU A 60 0.54 -4.15 -6.01
CA LEU A 60 1.47 -4.04 -7.14
C LEU A 60 1.83 -2.59 -7.44
N LEU A 61 1.02 -1.61 -7.04
CA LEU A 61 1.21 -0.20 -7.39
C LEU A 61 2.28 0.46 -6.51
N LEU A 62 3.10 1.32 -7.10
CA LEU A 62 4.13 2.06 -6.35
C LEU A 62 3.48 3.07 -5.39
N PRO A 63 3.79 3.01 -4.08
CA PRO A 63 3.27 3.96 -3.12
C PRO A 63 4.15 5.23 -3.04
N TRP A 64 3.57 6.40 -2.77
CA TRP A 64 4.31 7.68 -2.69
C TRP A 64 4.31 8.34 -1.32
N THR A 65 4.01 7.57 -0.27
CA THR A 65 4.13 8.03 1.12
C THR A 65 5.33 7.45 1.82
N TYR A 66 5.78 8.15 2.86
CA TYR A 66 7.06 7.86 3.49
C TYR A 66 7.19 6.41 3.98
N GLN A 67 6.27 5.94 4.83
CA GLN A 67 6.32 4.57 5.37
C GLN A 67 6.15 3.52 4.26
N ALA A 68 5.20 3.74 3.35
CA ALA A 68 4.89 2.77 2.32
C ALA A 68 6.05 2.64 1.30
N MET A 69 6.67 3.75 0.90
CA MET A 69 7.82 3.70 -0.01
C MET A 69 9.09 3.18 0.69
N VAL A 70 9.27 3.45 1.99
CA VAL A 70 10.32 2.80 2.79
C VAL A 70 10.12 1.28 2.78
N HIS A 71 8.89 0.80 2.97
CA HIS A 71 8.60 -0.64 2.92
C HIS A 71 8.75 -1.23 1.50
N GLU A 72 8.37 -0.48 0.47
CA GLU A 72 8.59 -0.87 -0.94
C GLU A 72 10.07 -1.02 -1.28
N THR A 73 10.90 -0.07 -0.82
CA THR A 73 12.31 0.01 -1.23
C THR A 73 13.24 -0.81 -0.33
N PHE A 74 13.05 -0.74 0.98
CA PHE A 74 13.97 -1.34 1.97
C PHE A 74 13.34 -2.50 2.75
N THR A 75 12.06 -2.81 2.53
CA THR A 75 11.31 -3.82 3.28
C THR A 75 11.33 -3.58 4.79
N LEU A 76 10.31 -2.86 5.28
CA LEU A 76 10.09 -2.67 6.71
C LEU A 76 9.60 -3.98 7.35
N LYS A 77 10.39 -4.59 8.23
CA LYS A 77 10.04 -5.83 8.95
C LYS A 77 10.19 -5.63 10.45
N ASN A 78 9.09 -5.80 11.20
CA ASN A 78 9.06 -5.53 12.65
C ASN A 78 9.59 -4.13 13.01
N ASN A 79 9.22 -3.12 12.22
CA ASN A 79 9.70 -1.74 12.31
C ASN A 79 11.20 -1.55 12.02
N ILE A 80 11.92 -2.55 11.54
CA ILE A 80 13.35 -2.44 11.21
C ILE A 80 13.53 -2.40 9.68
N ILE A 81 14.42 -1.52 9.23
CA ILE A 81 14.96 -1.51 7.88
C ILE A 81 16.47 -1.69 7.90
N HIS A 82 16.99 -2.21 6.80
CA HIS A 82 18.40 -2.39 6.55
C HIS A 82 18.83 -1.46 5.42
N ILE A 83 19.72 -0.51 5.71
CA ILE A 83 20.25 0.43 4.71
C ILE A 83 21.77 0.25 4.62
N SER A 84 22.30 0.12 3.41
CA SER A 84 23.75 0.12 3.16
C SER A 84 24.30 1.50 3.49
N SER A 85 25.14 1.60 4.53
CA SER A 85 25.55 2.90 5.10
C SER A 85 26.56 3.66 4.24
N VAL A 86 27.14 3.00 3.22
CA VAL A 86 28.22 3.56 2.38
C VAL A 86 28.00 3.17 0.91
N PRO A 87 28.04 4.12 -0.05
CA PRO A 87 27.91 3.84 -1.49
C PRO A 87 28.95 2.86 -2.04
N ASP A 88 30.15 2.81 -1.44
CA ASP A 88 31.31 2.03 -1.93
C ASP A 88 31.69 0.84 -1.02
N SER A 89 30.89 0.55 0.02
CA SER A 89 31.12 -0.61 0.90
C SER A 89 29.79 -1.33 1.19
N PRO A 90 29.37 -2.27 0.33
CA PRO A 90 28.10 -2.99 0.49
C PRO A 90 28.04 -3.92 1.72
N ASN A 91 29.14 -4.04 2.48
CA ASN A 91 29.23 -4.92 3.65
C ASN A 91 28.87 -4.24 4.98
N GLU A 92 28.67 -2.91 5.01
CA GLU A 92 28.23 -2.19 6.22
C GLU A 92 26.73 -1.87 6.15
N ILE A 93 25.92 -2.85 6.53
CA ILE A 93 24.47 -2.72 6.65
C ILE A 93 24.14 -2.07 8.01
N SER A 94 23.48 -0.92 7.98
CA SER A 94 22.94 -0.26 9.16
C SER A 94 21.51 -0.73 9.43
N GLU A 95 21.24 -1.15 10.66
CA GLU A 95 19.89 -1.47 11.14
C GLU A 95 19.24 -0.22 11.72
N ILE A 96 18.06 0.13 11.23
CA ILE A 96 17.34 1.34 11.64
C ILE A 96 15.93 0.98 12.08
N ASN A 97 15.60 1.26 13.33
CA ASN A 97 14.26 1.07 13.90
C ASN A 97 13.37 2.31 13.62
N LEU A 98 12.23 2.10 12.97
CA LEU A 98 11.19 3.07 12.62
C LEU A 98 9.89 2.77 13.37
N SER A 99 9.90 2.95 14.70
CA SER A 99 8.69 2.81 15.53
C SER A 99 8.02 4.18 15.77
N SER A 100 6.74 4.27 15.45
CA SER A 100 5.92 5.46 15.70
C SER A 100 5.71 5.77 17.18
N GLU A 101 5.97 4.81 18.09
CA GLU A 101 5.82 5.00 19.54
C GLU A 101 7.03 5.72 20.14
N SER A 102 8.23 5.45 19.62
CA SER A 102 9.49 6.01 20.13
C SER A 102 10.06 7.14 19.26
N ASP A 103 9.57 7.29 18.03
CA ASP A 103 10.06 8.26 17.05
C ASP A 103 8.97 9.23 16.61
N GLY A 104 8.96 10.41 17.23
CA GLY A 104 7.98 11.46 16.93
C GLY A 104 8.11 12.06 15.53
N ILE A 105 9.29 12.01 14.91
CA ILE A 105 9.48 12.47 13.52
C ILE A 105 8.83 11.46 12.59
N PHE A 106 9.09 10.17 12.78
CA PHE A 106 8.44 9.12 12.00
C PHE A 106 6.92 9.16 12.19
N GLN A 107 6.42 9.23 13.42
CA GLN A 107 4.98 9.29 13.71
C GLN A 107 4.29 10.46 12.98
N LYS A 108 4.90 11.65 12.97
CA LYS A 108 4.35 12.84 12.30
C LYS A 108 4.34 12.69 10.77
N ASN A 109 5.33 12.00 10.20
CA ASN A 109 5.60 11.98 8.76
C ASN A 109 5.33 10.63 8.06
N MET A 110 4.99 9.56 8.79
CA MET A 110 4.86 8.20 8.21
C MET A 110 3.84 8.13 7.06
N HIS A 111 2.81 8.98 7.10
CA HIS A 111 1.78 9.07 6.06
C HIS A 111 1.95 10.27 5.12
N ALA A 112 3.00 11.07 5.31
CA ALA A 112 3.26 12.22 4.46
C ALA A 112 3.74 11.78 3.07
N SER A 113 3.34 12.53 2.05
CA SER A 113 3.94 12.47 0.72
C SER A 113 5.43 12.83 0.77
N PHE A 114 6.20 12.49 -0.26
CA PHE A 114 7.59 12.94 -0.37
C PHE A 114 7.76 14.47 -0.33
N SER A 115 6.81 15.20 -0.94
CA SER A 115 6.84 16.67 -0.93
C SER A 115 6.54 17.25 0.43
N GLU A 116 5.56 16.69 1.15
CA GLU A 116 5.25 17.08 2.53
C GLU A 116 6.39 16.70 3.48
N LEU A 117 6.99 15.52 3.32
CA LEU A 117 8.14 15.09 4.09
C LEU A 117 9.31 16.08 3.94
N ALA A 118 9.65 16.45 2.70
CA ALA A 118 10.71 17.40 2.42
C ALA A 118 10.43 18.77 3.07
N LYS A 119 9.20 19.26 2.95
CA LYS A 119 8.77 20.51 3.59
C LYS A 119 8.84 20.42 5.12
N ASN A 120 8.33 19.33 5.71
CA ASN A 120 8.34 19.13 7.16
C ASN A 120 9.76 19.04 7.72
N ILE A 121 10.69 18.40 6.99
CA ILE A 121 12.11 18.37 7.36
C ILE A 121 12.72 19.77 7.28
N GLN A 122 12.45 20.54 6.23
CA GLN A 122 12.91 21.92 6.09
C GLN A 122 12.40 22.84 7.20
N GLU A 123 11.12 22.73 7.56
CA GLU A 123 10.52 23.48 8.67
C GLU A 123 11.18 23.14 10.00
N MET A 124 11.37 21.84 10.30
CA MET A 124 12.06 21.40 11.51
C MET A 124 13.50 21.94 11.59
N LEU A 125 14.23 21.95 10.47
CA LEU A 125 15.57 22.51 10.40
C LEU A 125 15.57 24.02 10.57
N SER A 126 14.59 24.72 9.99
CA SER A 126 14.46 26.17 10.09
C SER A 126 14.12 26.59 11.52
N GLU A 127 13.21 25.88 12.20
CA GLU A 127 12.93 26.08 13.63
C GLU A 127 14.19 25.84 14.47
N TYR A 128 14.95 24.79 14.13
CA TYR A 128 16.21 24.45 14.80
C TYR A 128 17.32 25.48 14.58
N GLN A 129 17.40 26.07 13.38
CA GLN A 129 18.32 27.17 13.05
C GLN A 129 17.87 28.51 13.67
N ALA A 130 16.56 28.78 13.72
CA ALA A 130 15.99 29.99 14.32
C ALA A 130 16.21 30.04 15.84
N LEU A 131 16.15 28.88 16.51
CA LEU A 131 16.60 28.73 17.91
C LEU A 131 18.09 29.06 18.09
N LYS A 132 18.85 29.12 17.00
CA LYS A 132 20.30 29.27 16.97
C LYS A 132 20.79 30.47 16.13
N LYS A 133 20.04 31.58 16.03
CA LYS A 133 20.49 32.89 15.49
C LYS A 133 21.52 32.85 14.33
N ASP A 134 21.38 31.95 13.34
CA ASP A 134 22.26 31.96 12.16
C ASP A 134 21.44 31.57 10.93
N HIS A 135 21.23 32.53 10.04
CA HIS A 135 20.36 32.40 8.88
C HIS A 135 21.19 32.00 7.66
N GLN A 136 21.22 30.72 7.32
CA GLN A 136 21.61 30.26 5.99
C GLN A 136 20.42 29.55 5.33
N LYS A 137 20.00 30.07 4.16
CA LYS A 137 18.95 29.48 3.33
C LYS A 137 19.44 28.12 2.81
N THR A 138 18.60 27.10 2.90
CA THR A 138 18.84 25.77 2.34
C THR A 138 17.71 25.38 1.39
N GLU A 139 18.05 24.82 0.23
CA GLU A 139 17.07 24.48 -0.82
C GLU A 139 17.00 22.98 -1.11
N THR A 140 18.04 22.17 -0.81
CA THR A 140 18.08 20.73 -1.15
C THR A 140 18.33 19.80 0.05
N ILE A 141 17.91 18.52 -0.07
CA ILE A 141 18.16 17.46 0.94
C ILE A 141 19.65 17.25 1.20
N GLN A 142 20.50 17.48 0.19
CA GLN A 142 21.95 17.34 0.33
C GLN A 142 22.56 18.49 1.14
N ASP A 143 22.08 19.73 0.94
CA ASP A 143 22.52 20.88 1.76
C ASP A 143 22.12 20.69 3.23
N ILE A 144 20.94 20.13 3.43
CA ILE A 144 20.40 19.75 4.73
C ILE A 144 21.33 18.75 5.45
N LYS A 145 21.83 17.72 4.75
CA LYS A 145 22.78 16.74 5.31
C LYS A 145 24.06 17.42 5.83
N ASN A 146 24.66 18.30 5.02
CA ASN A 146 25.92 18.97 5.35
C ASN A 146 25.81 19.88 6.60
N ILE A 147 24.66 20.52 6.81
CA ILE A 147 24.41 21.34 8.01
C ILE A 147 24.28 20.47 9.24
N VAL A 148 23.57 19.35 9.13
CA VAL A 148 23.32 18.44 10.24
C VAL A 148 24.63 17.79 10.74
N ASP A 149 25.53 17.43 9.83
CA ASP A 149 26.86 16.87 10.17
C ASP A 149 27.77 17.86 10.92
N SER A 150 27.51 19.17 10.82
CA SER A 150 28.34 20.21 11.46
C SER A 150 28.02 20.49 12.94
N LEU A 151 27.01 19.84 13.56
CA LEU A 151 26.41 20.29 14.82
C LEU A 151 26.31 19.24 15.96
N PRO A 152 27.37 19.06 16.79
CA PRO A 152 27.42 17.98 17.81
C PRO A 152 26.73 18.23 19.17
N LYS A 153 26.15 19.41 19.46
CA LYS A 153 25.77 19.81 20.85
C LYS A 153 24.32 19.56 21.30
N PHE A 154 23.46 18.93 20.49
CA PHE A 154 22.10 18.50 20.89
C PHE A 154 21.79 17.10 20.33
N GLN A 155 22.62 16.14 20.75
CA GLN A 155 22.78 14.82 20.13
C GLN A 155 21.48 14.07 19.86
N LYS A 156 20.48 14.09 20.75
CA LYS A 156 19.24 13.31 20.56
C LYS A 156 18.35 13.84 19.43
N VAL A 157 17.97 15.13 19.47
CA VAL A 157 17.14 15.73 18.42
C VAL A 157 17.89 15.77 17.10
N SER A 158 19.18 16.13 17.14
CA SER A 158 20.06 16.07 15.97
C SER A 158 20.14 14.65 15.39
N SER A 159 20.24 13.60 16.22
CA SER A 159 20.32 12.22 15.73
C SER A 159 19.04 11.74 15.03
N LEU A 160 17.85 12.08 15.54
CA LEU A 160 16.58 11.69 14.91
C LEU A 160 16.36 12.44 13.59
N VAL A 161 16.71 13.73 13.55
CA VAL A 161 16.66 14.53 12.31
C VAL A 161 17.66 13.98 11.29
N SER A 162 18.90 13.72 11.68
CA SER A 162 19.94 13.10 10.84
C SER A 162 19.47 11.77 10.25
N LYS A 163 18.91 10.91 11.10
CA LYS A 163 18.37 9.60 10.71
C LYS A 163 17.35 9.75 9.58
N HIS A 164 16.33 10.59 9.74
CA HIS A 164 15.29 10.74 8.73
C HIS A 164 15.76 11.43 7.45
N ILE A 165 16.72 12.35 7.53
CA ILE A 165 17.38 12.92 6.36
C ILE A 165 18.13 11.86 5.57
N ASN A 166 18.92 11.01 6.26
CA ASN A 166 19.67 9.94 5.61
C ASN A 166 18.71 8.96 4.93
N ILE A 167 17.69 8.47 5.63
CA ILE A 167 16.67 7.58 5.05
C ILE A 167 16.02 8.23 3.82
N ALA A 168 15.59 9.51 3.93
CA ALA A 168 14.94 10.20 2.82
C ALA A 168 15.89 10.38 1.61
N SER A 169 17.17 10.63 1.86
CA SER A 169 18.20 10.76 0.82
C SER A 169 18.43 9.43 0.10
N ASP A 170 18.65 8.34 0.85
CA ASP A 170 18.89 7.01 0.32
C ASP A 170 17.66 6.48 -0.43
N LEU A 171 16.47 6.74 0.11
CA LEU A 171 15.20 6.43 -0.53
C LEU A 171 15.08 7.16 -1.88
N ASN A 172 15.35 8.47 -1.91
CA ASN A 172 15.29 9.26 -3.13
C ASN A 172 16.31 8.80 -4.19
N ASN A 173 17.52 8.43 -3.78
CA ASN A 173 18.53 7.90 -4.70
C ASN A 173 18.09 6.54 -5.27
N THR A 174 17.59 5.65 -4.42
CA THR A 174 17.14 4.32 -4.84
C THR A 174 15.93 4.41 -5.78
N VAL A 175 14.92 5.21 -5.44
CA VAL A 175 13.73 5.48 -6.28
C VAL A 175 14.11 6.01 -7.66
N LYS A 176 15.12 6.89 -7.74
CA LYS A 176 15.63 7.41 -9.02
C LYS A 176 16.35 6.33 -9.83
N ASN A 177 17.22 5.56 -9.19
CA ASN A 177 17.99 4.51 -9.84
C ASN A 177 17.08 3.40 -10.39
N LEU A 178 16.00 3.08 -9.68
CA LEU A 178 14.97 2.12 -10.12
C LEU A 178 13.99 2.71 -11.15
N LYS A 179 14.10 3.99 -11.53
CA LYS A 179 13.17 4.68 -12.43
C LYS A 179 11.70 4.60 -11.98
N HIS A 180 11.45 4.52 -10.68
CA HIS A 180 10.10 4.46 -10.10
C HIS A 180 9.18 5.61 -10.55
N PRO A 181 9.66 6.87 -10.75
CA PRO A 181 8.79 7.93 -11.27
C PRO A 181 8.20 7.60 -12.64
N GLN A 182 9.01 7.05 -13.56
CA GLN A 182 8.57 6.67 -14.91
C GLN A 182 7.65 5.46 -14.87
N GLN A 183 7.95 4.49 -14.02
CA GLN A 183 7.09 3.32 -13.79
C GLN A 183 5.73 3.76 -13.24
N SER A 184 5.70 4.68 -12.27
CA SER A 184 4.45 5.18 -11.69
C SER A 184 3.64 6.03 -12.68
N GLU A 185 4.28 6.78 -13.58
CA GLU A 185 3.58 7.45 -14.68
C GLU A 185 2.90 6.43 -15.60
N PHE A 186 3.58 5.34 -15.95
CA PHE A 186 2.96 4.25 -16.69
C PHE A 186 1.80 3.62 -15.92
N GLU A 187 1.96 3.34 -14.63
CA GLU A 187 0.87 2.84 -13.78
C GLU A 187 -0.34 3.77 -13.83
N GLN A 188 -0.15 5.08 -13.69
CA GLN A 188 -1.24 6.06 -13.77
C GLN A 188 -1.94 6.01 -15.13
N ASN A 189 -1.18 5.99 -16.23
CA ASN A 189 -1.75 5.87 -17.58
C ASN A 189 -2.56 4.57 -17.74
N MET A 190 -2.14 3.48 -17.07
CA MET A 190 -2.87 2.21 -17.05
C MET A 190 -4.16 2.27 -16.20
N MET A 191 -4.27 3.23 -15.28
CA MET A 191 -5.48 3.44 -14.47
C MET A 191 -6.50 4.32 -15.19
N GLU A 192 -6.05 5.29 -15.99
CA GLU A 192 -6.92 6.19 -16.73
C GLU A 192 -7.70 5.44 -17.83
N LYS A 193 -8.99 5.80 -18.02
CA LYS A 193 -9.79 5.22 -19.11
C LYS A 193 -9.22 5.72 -20.44
N ASP A 194 -8.81 4.77 -21.27
CA ASP A 194 -8.27 5.09 -22.58
C ASP A 194 -9.38 5.61 -23.51
N GLU A 195 -9.58 6.94 -23.53
CA GLU A 195 -10.52 7.61 -24.44
C GLU A 195 -10.10 7.47 -25.92
N LYS A 196 -8.85 7.05 -26.20
CA LYS A 196 -8.25 7.06 -27.55
C LYS A 196 -7.87 5.67 -28.07
N GLY A 197 -8.09 4.61 -27.31
CA GLY A 197 -7.86 3.22 -27.72
C GLY A 197 -6.41 2.90 -28.09
N ARG A 198 -5.43 3.60 -27.50
CA ARG A 198 -4.01 3.31 -27.70
C ARG A 198 -3.54 2.29 -26.66
N SER A 199 -3.36 1.04 -27.10
CA SER A 199 -2.75 -0.01 -26.27
C SER A 199 -1.39 0.46 -25.73
N PRO A 200 -1.19 0.52 -24.41
CA PRO A 200 0.07 0.92 -23.78
C PRO A 200 1.16 -0.17 -23.89
N LEU A 201 0.92 -1.21 -24.70
CA LEU A 201 1.82 -2.34 -24.93
C LEU A 201 3.24 -1.91 -25.30
N ASN A 202 3.39 -0.99 -26.25
CA ASN A 202 4.74 -0.56 -26.67
C ASN A 202 5.51 0.08 -25.52
N GLN A 203 4.82 0.82 -24.63
CA GLN A 203 5.46 1.41 -23.46
C GLN A 203 5.87 0.32 -22.45
N LEU A 204 5.02 -0.69 -22.23
CA LEU A 204 5.37 -1.85 -21.41
C LEU A 204 6.58 -2.61 -21.95
N LEU A 205 6.59 -2.92 -23.26
CA LEU A 205 7.70 -3.63 -23.90
C LEU A 205 9.01 -2.84 -23.80
N ASN A 206 8.95 -1.50 -23.87
CA ASN A 206 10.13 -0.67 -23.63
C ASN A 206 10.66 -0.82 -22.20
N PHE A 207 9.80 -0.87 -21.18
CA PHE A 207 10.24 -1.14 -19.81
C PHE A 207 10.83 -2.54 -19.63
N ILE A 208 10.21 -3.57 -20.22
CA ILE A 208 10.71 -4.95 -20.11
C ILE A 208 12.08 -5.07 -20.77
N ASN A 209 12.29 -4.45 -21.93
CA ASN A 209 13.54 -4.50 -22.68
C ASN A 209 14.63 -3.56 -22.14
N ASP A 210 14.30 -2.64 -21.24
CA ASP A 210 15.26 -1.74 -20.61
C ASP A 210 16.14 -2.53 -19.60
N PRO A 211 17.47 -2.60 -19.80
CA PRO A 211 18.36 -3.35 -18.91
C PRO A 211 18.47 -2.74 -17.50
N GLU A 212 18.11 -1.47 -17.32
CA GLU A 212 18.12 -0.81 -16.00
C GLU A 212 16.87 -1.12 -15.18
N ILE A 213 15.81 -1.64 -15.80
CA ILE A 213 14.59 -2.09 -15.11
C ILE A 213 14.81 -3.51 -14.61
N SER A 214 14.56 -3.74 -13.33
CA SER A 214 14.73 -5.05 -12.70
C SER A 214 13.77 -6.11 -13.27
N ASN A 215 14.11 -7.39 -13.09
CA ASN A 215 13.22 -8.49 -13.45
C ASN A 215 11.90 -8.42 -12.67
N HIS A 216 12.00 -8.09 -11.38
CA HIS A 216 10.87 -7.86 -10.50
C HIS A 216 9.92 -6.77 -11.04
N ASP A 217 10.46 -5.61 -11.39
CA ASP A 217 9.64 -4.49 -11.89
C ASP A 217 9.02 -4.79 -13.25
N SER A 218 9.76 -5.48 -14.13
CA SER A 218 9.24 -5.92 -15.43
C SER A 218 8.05 -6.87 -15.26
N LEU A 219 8.14 -7.80 -14.31
CA LEU A 219 7.06 -8.71 -13.96
C LEU A 219 5.88 -7.96 -13.34
N ARG A 220 6.13 -7.09 -12.37
CA ARG A 220 5.13 -6.25 -11.69
C ARG A 220 4.32 -5.40 -12.68
N LEU A 221 5.00 -4.69 -13.58
CA LEU A 221 4.35 -3.87 -14.62
C LEU A 221 3.52 -4.73 -15.60
N SER A 222 4.00 -5.93 -15.93
CA SER A 222 3.26 -6.88 -16.76
C SER A 222 1.99 -7.39 -16.07
N LEU A 223 2.06 -7.71 -14.77
CA LEU A 223 0.89 -8.10 -13.99
C LEU A 223 -0.16 -6.98 -13.93
N ILE A 224 0.27 -5.74 -13.72
CA ILE A 224 -0.62 -4.56 -13.75
C ILE A 224 -1.31 -4.47 -15.11
N TYR A 225 -0.55 -4.62 -16.21
CA TYR A 225 -1.10 -4.60 -17.56
C TYR A 225 -2.19 -5.67 -17.75
N PHE A 226 -1.91 -6.91 -17.37
CA PHE A 226 -2.86 -8.01 -17.53
C PHE A 226 -4.13 -7.83 -16.70
N ILE A 227 -4.02 -7.42 -15.44
CA ILE A 227 -5.17 -7.18 -14.55
C ILE A 227 -6.08 -6.08 -15.14
N LYS A 228 -5.47 -5.07 -15.78
CA LYS A 228 -6.19 -3.95 -16.42
C LYS A 228 -6.77 -4.27 -17.79
N HIS A 229 -6.13 -5.16 -18.55
CA HIS A 229 -6.59 -5.61 -19.86
C HIS A 229 -7.03 -7.08 -19.81
N PRO A 230 -8.15 -7.42 -19.14
CA PRO A 230 -8.61 -8.81 -19.04
C PRO A 230 -8.98 -9.41 -20.40
N LYS A 231 -9.32 -8.58 -21.40
CA LYS A 231 -9.63 -9.00 -22.77
C LYS A 231 -8.44 -8.79 -23.72
N ILE A 232 -7.21 -8.95 -23.22
CA ILE A 232 -6.00 -8.92 -24.04
C ILE A 232 -6.08 -10.00 -25.13
N ILE A 233 -5.71 -9.63 -26.36
CA ILE A 233 -5.65 -10.59 -27.46
C ILE A 233 -4.40 -11.47 -27.34
N GLN A 234 -4.47 -12.72 -27.80
CA GLN A 234 -3.39 -13.68 -27.68
C GLN A 234 -2.05 -13.14 -28.20
N LYS A 235 -2.06 -12.42 -29.34
CA LYS A 235 -0.87 -11.82 -29.92
C LYS A 235 -0.14 -10.85 -28.96
N GLU A 236 -0.88 -10.02 -28.23
CA GLU A 236 -0.26 -9.08 -27.28
C GLU A 236 0.31 -9.83 -26.07
N LYS A 237 -0.42 -10.85 -25.59
CA LYS A 237 0.05 -11.75 -24.52
C LYS A 237 1.37 -12.43 -24.91
N ASP A 238 1.44 -12.99 -26.13
CA ASP A 238 2.63 -13.66 -26.65
C ASP A 238 3.82 -12.69 -26.71
N CYS A 239 3.63 -11.47 -27.22
CA CYS A 239 4.70 -10.47 -27.25
C CYS A 239 5.25 -10.12 -25.85
N ILE A 240 4.38 -10.00 -24.84
CA ILE A 240 4.81 -9.74 -23.46
C ILE A 240 5.59 -10.95 -22.91
N PHE A 241 5.09 -12.16 -23.14
CA PHE A 241 5.72 -13.39 -22.66
C PHE A 241 7.08 -13.63 -23.30
N GLU A 242 7.22 -13.36 -24.60
CA GLU A 242 8.51 -13.40 -25.33
C GLU A 242 9.51 -12.40 -24.76
N ALA A 243 9.07 -11.16 -24.48
CA ALA A 243 9.93 -10.13 -23.90
C ALA A 243 10.39 -10.51 -22.48
N LEU A 244 9.48 -10.99 -21.62
CA LEU A 244 9.81 -11.47 -20.28
C LEU A 244 10.77 -12.67 -20.31
N THR A 245 10.52 -13.63 -21.21
CA THR A 245 11.39 -14.79 -21.43
C THR A 245 12.80 -14.35 -21.85
N SER A 246 12.90 -13.34 -22.72
CA SER A 246 14.17 -12.79 -23.20
C SER A 246 14.94 -12.07 -22.10
N LYS A 247 14.22 -11.47 -21.13
CA LYS A 247 14.82 -10.87 -19.91
C LYS A 247 15.25 -11.91 -18.86
N GLY A 248 14.86 -13.17 -19.04
CA GLY A 248 15.20 -14.28 -18.14
C GLY A 248 14.12 -14.65 -17.12
N ILE A 249 12.90 -14.12 -17.25
CA ILE A 249 11.75 -14.42 -16.38
C ILE A 249 10.95 -15.54 -17.03
N LYS A 250 11.26 -16.80 -16.68
CA LYS A 250 10.68 -17.99 -17.33
C LYS A 250 9.84 -18.84 -16.38
N GLU A 251 10.29 -18.98 -15.14
CA GLU A 251 9.66 -19.87 -14.15
C GLU A 251 8.35 -19.27 -13.65
N GLU A 252 8.29 -17.95 -13.59
CA GLU A 252 7.18 -17.14 -13.10
C GLU A 252 6.01 -17.06 -14.09
N LEU A 253 6.24 -17.32 -15.39
CA LEU A 253 5.23 -17.13 -16.45
C LEU A 253 4.00 -18.02 -16.27
N LYS A 254 4.17 -19.22 -15.72
CA LYS A 254 3.05 -20.13 -15.44
C LYS A 254 2.12 -19.57 -14.36
N ALA A 255 2.69 -19.00 -13.31
CA ALA A 255 1.93 -18.35 -12.24
C ALA A 255 1.24 -17.08 -12.77
N VAL A 256 1.92 -16.30 -13.62
CA VAL A 256 1.32 -15.13 -14.30
C VAL A 256 0.07 -15.53 -15.09
N GLU A 257 0.14 -16.62 -15.86
CA GLU A 257 -1.02 -17.11 -16.61
C GLU A 257 -2.21 -17.49 -15.72
N HIS A 258 -1.94 -18.07 -14.54
CA HIS A 258 -3.00 -18.37 -13.58
C HIS A 258 -3.66 -17.11 -13.02
N ILE A 259 -2.88 -16.06 -12.70
CA ILE A 259 -3.41 -14.77 -12.25
C ILE A 259 -4.27 -14.13 -13.34
N ILE A 260 -3.84 -14.21 -14.60
CA ILE A 260 -4.61 -13.72 -15.76
C ILE A 260 -5.98 -14.40 -15.77
N ASN A 261 -6.00 -15.73 -15.74
CA ASN A 261 -7.23 -16.51 -15.79
C ASN A 261 -8.13 -16.23 -14.57
N TYR A 262 -7.54 -16.13 -13.38
CA TYR A 262 -8.26 -15.78 -12.16
C TYR A 262 -8.91 -14.39 -12.26
N SER A 263 -8.14 -13.37 -12.68
CA SER A 263 -8.63 -11.99 -12.83
C SER A 263 -9.75 -11.86 -13.88
N GLN A 264 -9.70 -12.67 -14.93
CA GLN A 264 -10.76 -12.77 -15.94
C GLN A 264 -12.03 -13.41 -15.36
N SER A 265 -11.89 -14.51 -14.61
CA SER A 265 -13.03 -15.23 -14.03
C SER A 265 -13.84 -14.42 -13.00
N GLN A 266 -13.20 -13.51 -12.27
CA GLN A 266 -13.84 -12.67 -11.25
C GLN A 266 -14.60 -11.46 -11.83
N LYS A 267 -14.20 -10.96 -13.00
CA LYS A 267 -14.88 -9.84 -13.68
C LYS A 267 -16.19 -10.26 -14.36
N ASP A 268 -16.34 -11.54 -14.69
CA ASP A 268 -17.63 -12.09 -15.17
C ASP A 268 -18.67 -12.23 -14.04
N GLN A 269 -18.27 -12.05 -12.77
CA GLN A 269 -19.15 -12.18 -11.60
C GLN A 269 -19.35 -10.88 -10.79
N SER A 270 -18.72 -9.76 -11.17
CA SER A 270 -18.80 -8.51 -10.39
C SER A 270 -19.39 -7.33 -11.18
N ILE A 271 -20.34 -6.70 -10.52
CA ILE A 271 -21.10 -5.49 -10.85
C ILE A 271 -20.12 -4.31 -10.98
N LEU A 272 -19.41 -4.22 -12.11
CA LEU A 272 -18.32 -3.25 -12.33
C LEU A 272 -18.64 -2.17 -13.37
N SER A 273 -19.91 -1.83 -13.51
CA SER A 273 -20.33 -0.66 -14.26
C SER A 273 -21.36 0.09 -13.42
N ASN A 274 -20.91 1.12 -12.72
CA ASN A 274 -21.65 2.38 -12.49
C ASN A 274 -20.95 3.15 -11.37
N MET A 275 -20.02 4.04 -11.73
CA MET A 275 -19.92 5.37 -11.12
C MET A 275 -19.03 6.26 -12.01
N SER A 276 -19.53 7.46 -12.30
CA SER A 276 -18.95 8.44 -13.22
C SER A 276 -18.02 9.40 -12.46
N PRO A 277 -16.83 9.77 -12.99
CA PRO A 277 -16.00 10.83 -12.41
C PRO A 277 -16.19 12.18 -13.11
N ASN A 278 -16.07 13.26 -12.34
CA ASN A 278 -15.99 14.64 -12.85
C ASN A 278 -14.54 14.98 -13.26
N PRO A 279 -14.33 15.79 -14.32
CA PRO A 279 -13.00 16.08 -14.86
C PRO A 279 -12.39 17.35 -14.25
N LEU A 280 -11.07 17.42 -14.11
CA LEU A 280 -10.34 18.69 -13.95
C LEU A 280 -8.94 18.65 -14.59
N SER A 281 -8.57 19.81 -15.14
CA SER A 281 -7.63 20.01 -16.24
C SER A 281 -6.34 20.77 -15.87
N SER A 282 -5.21 20.30 -16.44
CA SER A 282 -3.96 21.02 -16.86
C SER A 282 -3.12 21.86 -15.86
N PRO A 283 -1.90 22.34 -16.22
CA PRO A 283 -0.65 21.64 -16.56
C PRO A 283 0.54 22.00 -15.61
N GLY A 284 1.69 21.30 -15.69
CA GLY A 284 2.97 21.65 -15.00
C GLY A 284 3.87 20.44 -14.66
N ARG A 285 4.91 20.16 -15.45
CA ARG A 285 5.28 18.79 -15.90
C ARG A 285 6.47 18.07 -15.24
N TYR A 286 6.91 18.43 -14.02
CA TYR A 286 8.01 17.69 -13.37
C TYR A 286 7.81 17.48 -11.86
N LEU A 287 7.14 18.41 -11.18
CA LEU A 287 6.78 18.30 -9.76
C LEU A 287 5.31 17.86 -9.54
N LYS A 288 4.42 17.97 -10.54
CA LYS A 288 3.04 17.45 -10.41
C LYS A 288 2.96 15.93 -10.41
N ASN A 289 3.85 15.20 -11.10
CA ASN A 289 3.68 13.75 -11.24
C ASN A 289 3.93 12.99 -9.92
N ILE A 290 4.81 13.50 -9.06
CA ILE A 290 5.04 12.95 -7.71
C ILE A 290 3.94 13.45 -6.75
N VAL A 291 3.50 14.70 -6.87
CA VAL A 291 2.47 15.31 -5.99
C VAL A 291 1.04 14.81 -6.30
N ASN A 292 0.74 14.43 -7.54
CA ASN A 292 -0.56 13.91 -7.95
C ASN A 292 -0.68 12.40 -7.79
N ALA A 293 0.43 11.65 -7.69
CA ALA A 293 0.38 10.23 -7.37
C ALA A 293 -0.31 9.95 -6.01
N ASP A 294 -0.26 10.93 -5.09
CA ASP A 294 -0.93 10.89 -3.79
C ASP A 294 -2.41 11.27 -3.80
N ARG A 295 -2.94 11.81 -4.90
CA ARG A 295 -4.32 12.37 -4.97
C ARG A 295 -5.26 11.64 -5.92
N ILE A 296 -4.78 10.67 -6.68
CA ILE A 296 -5.61 10.00 -7.68
C ILE A 296 -6.24 8.77 -7.04
N GLY A 297 -7.54 8.86 -6.77
CA GLY A 297 -8.37 7.68 -6.53
C GLY A 297 -8.24 6.74 -7.72
N PHE A 298 -7.83 5.51 -7.45
CA PHE A 298 -7.64 4.49 -8.48
C PHE A 298 -9.03 4.02 -8.93
N ASP A 299 -9.53 4.53 -10.06
CA ASP A 299 -10.85 4.22 -10.65
C ASP A 299 -10.92 2.80 -11.24
N SER A 300 -10.54 1.78 -10.47
CA SER A 300 -10.54 0.40 -10.95
C SER A 300 -10.89 -0.64 -9.93
N GLY A 301 -12.12 -1.13 -10.03
CA GLY A 301 -12.57 -2.30 -9.29
C GLY A 301 -12.88 -1.99 -7.83
N PRO A 302 -13.45 -2.97 -7.10
CA PRO A 302 -13.66 -2.84 -5.67
C PRO A 302 -12.27 -2.81 -5.00
N CYS A 303 -11.77 -1.62 -4.75
CA CYS A 303 -10.55 -1.45 -3.98
C CYS A 303 -10.89 -1.70 -2.51
N ILE A 304 -9.98 -2.32 -1.75
CA ILE A 304 -10.18 -2.52 -0.32
C ILE A 304 -10.38 -1.16 0.38
N SER A 305 -9.79 -0.10 -0.15
CA SER A 305 -10.06 1.28 0.25
C SER A 305 -11.53 1.68 0.17
N GLU A 306 -12.26 1.25 -0.87
CA GLU A 306 -13.69 1.56 -1.05
C GLU A 306 -14.54 0.80 -0.05
N ILE A 307 -14.18 -0.47 0.22
CA ILE A 307 -14.83 -1.29 1.23
C ILE A 307 -14.62 -0.69 2.62
N ILE A 308 -13.43 -0.16 2.91
CA ILE A 308 -13.13 0.56 4.14
C ILE A 308 -13.95 1.86 4.24
N LYS A 309 -14.12 2.60 3.13
CA LYS A 309 -14.91 3.84 3.07
C LYS A 309 -16.41 3.62 3.24
N ASN A 310 -16.95 2.53 2.67
CA ASN A 310 -18.39 2.27 2.63
C ASN A 310 -18.77 0.83 3.01
N PRO A 311 -18.44 0.37 4.24
CA PRO A 311 -18.58 -1.03 4.66
C PRO A 311 -20.02 -1.57 4.62
N ILE A 312 -21.02 -0.68 4.63
CA ILE A 312 -22.45 -1.04 4.71
C ILE A 312 -23.11 -1.07 3.32
N LYS A 313 -22.54 -0.42 2.30
CA LYS A 313 -23.17 -0.29 0.97
C LYS A 313 -22.88 -1.43 0.00
N HIS A 314 -21.89 -2.27 0.29
CA HIS A 314 -21.47 -3.30 -0.67
C HIS A 314 -22.30 -4.58 -0.55
N ASN A 315 -23.07 -4.88 -1.59
CA ASN A 315 -23.74 -6.19 -1.81
C ASN A 315 -22.76 -7.38 -1.96
N LEU A 316 -21.47 -7.13 -1.77
CA LEU A 316 -20.38 -8.11 -1.83
C LEU A 316 -20.17 -8.84 -0.50
N LEU A 317 -20.72 -8.30 0.60
CA LEU A 317 -20.56 -8.86 1.93
C LEU A 317 -21.77 -9.72 2.31
N ALA A 318 -21.52 -10.95 2.76
CA ALA A 318 -22.46 -11.76 3.50
C ALA A 318 -22.39 -11.40 5.00
N HIS A 319 -23.43 -11.72 5.75
CA HIS A 319 -23.55 -11.39 7.17
C HIS A 319 -23.95 -12.64 7.94
N LEU A 320 -23.21 -12.97 9.00
CA LEU A 320 -23.59 -14.02 9.95
C LEU A 320 -24.62 -13.49 10.94
N PRO A 321 -25.47 -14.34 11.56
CA PRO A 321 -26.38 -13.89 12.61
C PRO A 321 -25.65 -13.07 13.69
N PRO A 322 -26.24 -12.01 14.25
CA PRO A 322 -25.58 -11.25 15.30
C PRO A 322 -25.40 -12.12 16.55
N LEU A 323 -24.20 -12.09 17.15
CA LEU A 323 -23.92 -12.77 18.42
C LEU A 323 -24.61 -12.09 19.60
N SER A 324 -24.85 -10.78 19.49
CA SER A 324 -25.53 -9.96 20.48
C SER A 324 -26.98 -9.72 20.03
N GLY A 325 -27.97 -10.08 20.86
CA GLY A 325 -29.41 -9.97 20.54
C GLY A 325 -29.98 -8.55 20.43
N THR A 326 -29.15 -7.53 20.17
CA THR A 326 -29.60 -6.13 20.11
C THR A 326 -30.19 -5.78 18.75
N ASN A 327 -31.50 -5.53 18.72
CA ASN A 327 -32.19 -4.99 17.56
C ASN A 327 -31.73 -3.57 17.18
N GLN A 328 -31.81 -3.28 15.89
CA GLN A 328 -31.18 -2.19 15.13
C GLN A 328 -31.61 -0.77 15.53
N SER A 329 -30.67 0.20 15.46
CA SER A 329 -30.93 1.62 15.12
C SER A 329 -29.70 2.53 15.17
N SER A 330 -28.65 2.23 15.94
CA SER A 330 -27.40 3.02 15.98
C SER A 330 -26.24 2.34 15.26
N GLY A 331 -25.39 3.15 14.60
CA GLY A 331 -24.19 2.70 13.86
C GLY A 331 -23.09 2.09 14.73
N TYR A 332 -22.08 1.52 14.08
CA TYR A 332 -20.94 0.87 14.76
C TYR A 332 -19.96 1.91 15.33
N LEU A 333 -19.52 1.69 16.57
CA LEU A 333 -18.47 2.48 17.23
C LEU A 333 -17.07 2.04 16.80
N ASN A 334 -16.91 0.74 16.60
CA ASN A 334 -15.66 0.11 16.18
C ASN A 334 -15.88 -0.63 14.85
N SER A 335 -14.94 -0.53 13.90
CA SER A 335 -14.92 -1.37 12.70
C SER A 335 -13.53 -1.97 12.50
N VAL A 336 -13.48 -3.30 12.49
CA VAL A 336 -12.27 -4.11 12.32
C VAL A 336 -12.29 -4.71 10.93
N PHE A 337 -11.22 -4.51 10.18
CA PHE A 337 -11.01 -5.08 8.85
C PHE A 337 -9.89 -6.11 8.94
N PHE A 338 -10.16 -7.34 8.53
CA PHE A 338 -9.17 -8.40 8.46
C PHE A 338 -9.01 -8.87 7.01
N VAL A 339 -7.83 -8.68 6.44
CA VAL A 339 -7.54 -9.08 5.05
C VAL A 339 -6.74 -10.38 5.00
N ILE A 340 -7.38 -11.43 4.50
CA ILE A 340 -6.75 -12.71 4.16
C ILE A 340 -5.90 -12.50 2.89
N GLY A 341 -4.64 -12.92 2.89
CA GLY A 341 -3.66 -12.56 1.85
C GLY A 341 -3.07 -11.16 2.05
N GLY A 342 -3.23 -10.58 3.24
CA GLY A 342 -2.55 -9.37 3.66
C GLY A 342 -3.06 -8.05 3.10
N PHE A 343 -2.50 -6.97 3.63
CA PHE A 343 -2.81 -5.58 3.29
C PHE A 343 -1.52 -4.79 3.04
N THR A 344 -1.64 -3.52 2.66
CA THR A 344 -0.51 -2.65 2.32
C THR A 344 -0.46 -1.44 3.25
N TYR A 345 0.72 -0.80 3.38
CA TYR A 345 0.82 0.47 4.10
C TYR A 345 0.03 1.61 3.43
N LYS A 346 -0.27 1.50 2.13
CA LYS A 346 -1.18 2.42 1.43
C LYS A 346 -2.61 2.32 2.01
N GLU A 347 -3.14 1.10 2.13
CA GLU A 347 -4.47 0.87 2.71
C GLU A 347 -4.51 1.25 4.20
N SER A 348 -3.42 1.01 4.94
CA SER A 348 -3.28 1.47 6.33
C SER A 348 -3.34 3.00 6.44
N ARG A 349 -2.71 3.73 5.51
CA ARG A 349 -2.81 5.20 5.46
C ARG A 349 -4.24 5.65 5.21
N GLU A 350 -4.92 5.07 4.22
CA GLU A 350 -6.29 5.45 3.87
C GLU A 350 -7.25 5.21 5.05
N MET A 351 -7.06 4.11 5.80
CA MET A 351 -7.81 3.87 7.03
C MET A 351 -7.54 4.96 8.08
N ASN A 352 -6.26 5.33 8.29
CA ASN A 352 -5.90 6.37 9.25
C ASN A 352 -6.47 7.75 8.84
N GLU A 353 -6.51 8.08 7.54
CA GLU A 353 -7.17 9.29 7.04
C GLU A 353 -8.68 9.27 7.32
N LEU A 354 -9.35 8.14 7.11
CA LEU A 354 -10.78 7.98 7.38
C LEU A 354 -11.11 8.06 8.87
N GLN A 355 -10.23 7.52 9.72
CA GLN A 355 -10.39 7.61 11.17
C GLN A 355 -10.28 9.05 11.67
N ARG A 356 -9.47 9.91 11.01
CA ARG A 356 -9.41 11.34 11.36
C ARG A 356 -10.68 12.09 10.97
N SER A 357 -11.40 11.64 9.95
CA SER A 357 -12.64 12.27 9.50
C SER A 357 -13.91 11.72 10.17
N ASN A 358 -13.85 10.53 10.77
CA ASN A 358 -15.01 9.84 11.35
C ASN A 358 -14.86 9.68 12.86
N HIS A 359 -15.98 9.56 13.58
CA HIS A 359 -15.99 9.25 15.03
C HIS A 359 -15.94 7.74 15.33
N THR A 360 -15.65 6.90 14.33
CA THR A 360 -15.57 5.44 14.45
C THR A 360 -14.12 5.01 14.59
N ASN A 361 -13.82 4.15 15.55
CA ASN A 361 -12.49 3.54 15.69
C ASN A 361 -12.30 2.50 14.59
N LEU A 362 -11.26 2.64 13.77
CA LEU A 362 -10.95 1.73 12.68
C LEU A 362 -9.71 0.91 13.02
N TYR A 363 -9.78 -0.39 12.75
CA TYR A 363 -8.66 -1.31 12.96
C TYR A 363 -8.41 -2.10 11.68
N LEU A 364 -7.16 -2.12 11.21
CA LEU A 364 -6.72 -2.94 10.07
C LEU A 364 -5.83 -4.06 10.58
N GLY A 365 -6.11 -5.28 10.12
CA GLY A 365 -5.22 -6.41 10.26
C GLY A 365 -5.26 -7.27 9.01
N GLY A 366 -4.32 -8.19 8.92
CA GLY A 366 -4.28 -9.19 7.86
C GLY A 366 -3.23 -10.24 8.17
N THR A 367 -3.11 -11.22 7.27
CA THR A 367 -2.10 -12.29 7.38
C THR A 367 -0.68 -11.76 7.19
N TRP A 368 -0.51 -10.68 6.42
CA TRP A 368 0.77 -10.07 6.11
C TRP A 368 0.62 -8.57 5.78
N ILE A 369 1.73 -7.83 5.81
CA ILE A 369 1.82 -6.45 5.28
C ILE A 369 2.72 -6.49 4.05
N HIS A 370 2.14 -6.36 2.86
CA HIS A 370 2.83 -6.51 1.59
C HIS A 370 3.41 -5.21 1.07
N ASN A 371 4.62 -5.32 0.52
CA ASN A 371 5.11 -4.56 -0.63
C ASN A 371 4.90 -5.37 -1.91
N SER A 372 5.19 -4.78 -3.07
CA SER A 372 4.97 -5.47 -4.35
C SER A 372 5.77 -6.77 -4.48
N LYS A 373 7.01 -6.79 -3.96
CA LYS A 373 7.88 -7.97 -3.96
C LYS A 373 7.30 -9.15 -3.20
N SER A 374 6.99 -8.95 -1.92
CA SER A 374 6.43 -10.02 -1.07
C SER A 374 5.06 -10.50 -1.56
N PHE A 375 4.28 -9.62 -2.20
CA PHE A 375 3.01 -10.02 -2.81
C PHE A 375 3.22 -10.89 -4.05
N ILE A 376 4.15 -10.52 -4.94
CA ILE A 376 4.49 -11.36 -6.10
C ILE A 376 5.03 -12.71 -5.63
N GLU A 377 5.93 -12.73 -4.64
CA GLU A 377 6.46 -13.97 -4.05
C GLU A 377 5.34 -14.88 -3.52
N GLU A 378 4.38 -14.35 -2.74
CA GLU A 378 3.24 -15.13 -2.24
C GLU A 378 2.40 -15.73 -3.39
N ILE A 379 2.19 -14.96 -4.47
CA ILE A 379 1.45 -15.47 -5.63
C ILE A 379 2.20 -16.60 -6.33
N LEU A 380 3.52 -16.46 -6.49
CA LEU A 380 4.36 -17.49 -7.11
C LEU A 380 4.36 -18.77 -6.27
N ASP A 381 4.48 -18.66 -4.94
CA ASP A 381 4.49 -19.79 -4.01
C ASP A 381 3.15 -20.53 -3.97
N THR A 382 2.03 -19.79 -4.10
CA THR A 382 0.68 -20.38 -4.14
C THR A 382 0.48 -21.25 -5.39
N TYR A 383 1.25 -21.03 -6.47
CA TYR A 383 1.17 -21.83 -7.69
C TYR A 383 2.04 -23.09 -7.65
N GLN A 384 3.11 -23.09 -6.85
CA GLN A 384 4.03 -24.23 -6.75
C GLN A 384 3.49 -25.37 -5.86
N ASN A 385 2.50 -25.07 -5.01
CA ASN A 385 1.82 -26.00 -4.11
C ASN A 385 0.42 -26.32 -4.62
#